data_AF-A0A559LXX5-F1
#
_entry.id   AF-A0A559LXX5-F1
#
_cell.length_a   1.000
_cell.length_b   1.000
_cell.length_c   1.000
_cell.angle_alpha   90.00
_cell.angle_beta   90.00
_cell.angle_gamma   90.00
#
_symmetry.space_group_name_H-M   'P 1'
#
loop_
_entity.id
_entity.type
_entity.pdbx_description
1 polymer ?
#
loop_
_entity_poly.entity_id
_entity_poly.type
_entity_poly.pdbx_seq_one_letter_code
_entity_poly.pdbx_strand_id
1 'polypeptide(L)'
;MPDVLAEVIDYSLEWLRCQSLPFPVLNFDVWNNIRGINLHLGPCFDQTVPGQKLTLPFLKRFTESSGIADGFDCGTLAQRRQLNNTLNDSSCQDLAAKTGEILGMIKRTLTRTRSCSHACIEWSPIVEKACLDFFSPSNLHRFLLLFWSGWYPNSPIIHKPTFNSEAEPPGLIASMAVLGACLSPDSNDCVRAMAWLKPVEEVVFADNILYDDSLIASSNLVGDEAVVWDKLKALHAAYFICIAQNWEGSKEGRQRVRKDRYSRIVSIARSFGLYNLSLAKLDTTFSTQQKWARFILIESMIRTATYIYLLDSAFVLYYRLPPRVISLELNTGLVCPEVCFQAESAAECFLQLHMATIGKQNQSRLTVSSAVRLLCSPHNLDLSIFHNLSSFNMFTIISGRFNVLPPFMSDNSVALCCLVFQYQTTLVDVSQVTPAATGLSRWIWLRQRDGHIVVDSDGYSAENMWKRVGFMQHANEYYHLACAMLERWKLTEKQIGDTLAAWAAPIGPVQGNPKYDDGEMVQVKALIHDMENMTY
;
A
#
# COMPACT_ATOMS: atom_id res chain seq x y z
N MET A 1 -40.96 34.56 17.94
CA MET A 1 -41.87 35.41 17.14
C MET A 1 -41.05 36.59 16.61
N PRO A 2 -41.40 37.12 15.44
CA PRO A 2 -40.53 37.25 14.27
C PRO A 2 -40.20 38.70 13.93
N ASP A 3 -39.18 38.89 13.08
CA ASP A 3 -39.04 39.92 12.03
C ASP A 3 -37.79 39.52 11.21
N VAL A 4 -37.87 38.78 10.09
CA VAL A 4 -38.34 39.17 8.73
C VAL A 4 -37.44 40.28 8.16
N LEU A 5 -36.38 39.90 7.44
CA LEU A 5 -36.32 39.94 5.96
C LEU A 5 -36.19 41.34 5.37
N ALA A 6 -34.94 41.80 5.27
CA ALA A 6 -34.35 42.60 4.20
C ALA A 6 -32.87 42.69 4.59
N GLU A 7 -31.94 41.97 3.98
CA GLU A 7 -31.44 42.32 2.67
C GLU A 7 -31.05 41.08 1.86
N VAL A 8 -31.57 41.11 0.65
CA VAL A 8 -31.39 40.18 -0.45
C VAL A 8 -30.03 40.48 -1.10
N ILE A 9 -29.20 39.44 -1.21
CA ILE A 9 -28.39 39.08 -2.39
C ILE A 9 -27.66 40.24 -3.09
N ASP A 10 -26.35 40.36 -2.83
CA ASP A 10 -25.37 40.63 -3.89
C ASP A 10 -23.98 40.11 -3.47
N TYR A 11 -23.68 38.84 -3.77
CA TYR A 11 -22.31 38.32 -3.77
C TYR A 11 -21.80 38.37 -5.21
N SER A 12 -21.46 39.56 -5.68
CA SER A 12 -20.67 39.73 -6.90
C SER A 12 -19.24 39.25 -6.64
N LEU A 13 -18.87 38.23 -7.40
CA LEU A 13 -17.58 37.53 -7.48
C LEU A 13 -16.39 38.47 -7.80
N GLU A 14 -15.75 39.09 -6.81
CA GLU A 14 -14.57 39.95 -7.09
C GLU A 14 -13.27 39.66 -6.32
N TRP A 15 -13.17 38.64 -5.45
CA TRP A 15 -11.92 38.38 -4.70
C TRP A 15 -11.14 37.11 -5.08
N LEU A 16 -11.52 36.41 -6.15
CA LEU A 16 -10.72 35.30 -6.73
C LEU A 16 -9.79 35.81 -7.86
N ARG A 17 -8.72 36.50 -7.48
CA ARG A 17 -7.49 36.56 -8.28
C ARG A 17 -6.32 36.01 -7.46
N CYS A 18 -6.34 34.70 -7.22
CA CYS A 18 -5.11 33.97 -6.89
C CYS A 18 -4.30 33.82 -8.19
N GLN A 19 -3.31 34.69 -8.37
CA GLN A 19 -2.26 34.50 -9.36
C GLN A 19 -1.39 33.29 -8.95
N SER A 20 -1.12 32.43 -9.93
CA SER A 20 -0.09 31.37 -9.99
C SER A 20 -0.15 30.21 -8.99
N LEU A 21 -0.85 29.14 -9.38
CA LEU A 21 -0.58 27.74 -8.99
C LEU A 21 -0.03 26.98 -10.23
N PRO A 22 0.83 25.94 -10.10
CA PRO A 22 1.56 25.36 -11.24
C PRO A 22 0.79 24.34 -12.10
N PHE A 23 -0.52 24.16 -11.93
CA PHE A 23 -1.29 23.13 -12.66
C PHE A 23 -2.67 23.65 -13.10
N PRO A 24 -3.14 23.36 -14.33
CA PRO A 24 -4.44 23.82 -14.80
C PRO A 24 -5.59 23.02 -14.17
N VAL A 25 -6.66 23.74 -13.81
CA VAL A 25 -7.90 23.27 -13.19
C VAL A 25 -8.86 22.76 -14.26
N LEU A 26 -9.60 21.68 -13.98
CA LEU A 26 -10.63 21.16 -14.88
C LEU A 26 -11.92 22.01 -14.83
N ASN A 27 -12.54 22.31 -15.98
CA ASN A 27 -13.78 23.11 -16.07
C ASN A 27 -15.05 22.23 -15.90
N PHE A 28 -15.96 22.63 -15.01
CA PHE A 28 -17.06 21.83 -14.45
C PHE A 28 -18.43 21.98 -15.16
N ASP A 29 -18.59 22.87 -16.15
CA ASP A 29 -19.91 23.17 -16.73
C ASP A 29 -20.49 22.10 -17.68
N VAL A 30 -19.72 21.09 -18.08
CA VAL A 30 -20.15 20.06 -19.06
C VAL A 30 -21.05 18.98 -18.44
N TRP A 31 -21.09 18.83 -17.11
CA TRP A 31 -21.76 17.70 -16.45
C TRP A 31 -23.23 17.93 -16.08
N ASN A 32 -23.72 19.17 -16.10
CA ASN A 32 -25.05 19.51 -15.57
C ASN A 32 -26.20 19.41 -16.59
N ASN A 33 -25.94 19.15 -17.88
CA ASN A 33 -26.97 19.21 -18.91
C ASN A 33 -26.97 18.00 -19.88
N ILE A 34 -27.24 16.77 -19.42
CA ILE A 34 -27.63 15.69 -20.36
C ILE A 34 -28.73 14.80 -19.76
N ARG A 35 -29.97 14.99 -20.25
CA ARG A 35 -30.99 13.93 -20.28
C ARG A 35 -30.69 13.03 -21.49
N GLY A 36 -30.49 11.73 -21.24
CA GLY A 36 -30.48 10.70 -22.28
C GLY A 36 -29.11 10.06 -22.56
N ILE A 37 -28.87 8.91 -21.91
CA ILE A 37 -28.17 7.66 -22.33
C ILE A 37 -26.81 7.72 -23.09
N ASN A 38 -26.29 8.86 -23.53
CA ASN A 38 -24.93 8.96 -24.07
C ASN A 38 -24.04 9.77 -23.13
N LEU A 39 -23.34 9.07 -22.24
CA LEU A 39 -22.23 9.61 -21.45
C LEU A 39 -21.08 9.94 -22.40
N HIS A 40 -21.14 11.11 -23.04
CA HIS A 40 -19.95 11.73 -23.64
C HIS A 40 -19.02 12.13 -22.49
N LEU A 41 -18.13 11.21 -22.12
CA LEU A 41 -16.90 11.59 -21.48
C LEU A 41 -16.17 12.44 -22.50
N GLY A 42 -16.20 13.77 -22.33
CA GLY A 42 -15.17 14.61 -22.92
C GLY A 42 -13.82 13.96 -22.57
N PRO A 43 -12.88 13.87 -23.51
CA PRO A 43 -11.60 13.21 -23.26
C PRO A 43 -11.05 13.79 -21.96
N CYS A 44 -10.71 12.93 -20.98
CA CYS A 44 -10.25 13.32 -19.64
C CYS A 44 -8.89 14.06 -19.70
N PHE A 45 -8.47 14.41 -20.90
CA PHE A 45 -7.18 14.90 -21.29
C PHE A 45 -7.21 16.24 -22.06
N ASP A 46 -8.37 16.75 -22.49
CA ASP A 46 -8.47 18.02 -23.25
C ASP A 46 -8.24 19.31 -22.43
N GLN A 47 -7.74 19.18 -21.20
CA GLN A 47 -7.57 20.31 -20.27
C GLN A 47 -6.14 20.45 -19.76
N THR A 48 -5.17 19.78 -20.40
CA THR A 48 -3.78 20.23 -20.38
C THR A 48 -3.68 21.54 -21.15
N VAL A 49 -2.90 22.50 -20.65
CA VAL A 49 -2.43 23.61 -21.48
C VAL A 49 -1.83 22.99 -22.76
N PRO A 50 -2.22 23.44 -23.98
CA PRO A 50 -1.71 22.87 -25.21
C PRO A 50 -0.18 22.77 -25.14
N GLY A 51 0.35 21.54 -25.13
CA GLY A 51 1.79 21.28 -25.08
C GLY A 51 2.41 20.83 -23.75
N GLN A 52 1.67 20.65 -22.65
CA GLN A 52 2.24 20.09 -21.40
C GLN A 52 2.06 18.57 -21.32
N LYS A 53 3.17 17.84 -21.55
CA LYS A 53 3.26 16.37 -21.46
C LYS A 53 2.88 15.89 -20.05
N LEU A 54 1.90 15.00 -19.92
CA LEU A 54 1.59 14.35 -18.64
C LEU A 54 2.77 13.44 -18.27
N THR A 55 3.43 13.71 -17.15
CA THR A 55 4.58 12.92 -16.67
C THR A 55 4.21 12.15 -15.40
N LEU A 56 4.62 10.89 -15.34
CA LEU A 56 4.46 10.01 -14.17
C LEU A 56 5.85 9.63 -13.62
N PRO A 57 6.60 10.59 -13.04
CA PRO A 57 8.01 10.40 -12.73
C PRO A 57 8.26 9.30 -11.70
N PHE A 58 7.41 9.17 -10.67
CA PHE A 58 7.54 8.09 -9.69
C PHE A 58 7.24 6.74 -10.33
N LEU A 59 6.11 6.58 -11.04
CA LEU A 59 5.73 5.30 -11.65
C LEU A 59 6.72 4.87 -12.74
N LYS A 60 7.25 5.83 -13.50
CA LYS A 60 8.29 5.57 -14.49
C LYS A 60 9.56 5.05 -13.82
N ARG A 61 10.08 5.78 -12.82
CA ARG A 61 11.23 5.33 -12.03
C ARG A 61 10.97 3.96 -11.41
N PHE A 62 9.81 3.75 -10.79
CA PHE A 62 9.43 2.50 -10.13
C PHE A 62 9.46 1.31 -11.10
N THR A 63 8.96 1.48 -12.32
CA THR A 63 8.91 0.41 -13.32
C THR A 63 10.25 0.19 -14.03
N GLU A 64 11.06 1.23 -14.22
CA GLU A 64 12.36 1.17 -14.91
C GLU A 64 13.53 0.74 -14.01
N SER A 65 13.45 1.01 -12.71
CA SER A 65 14.49 0.66 -11.74
C SER A 65 14.46 -0.82 -11.35
N SER A 66 15.62 -1.31 -10.93
CA SER A 66 15.78 -2.61 -10.29
C SER A 66 16.10 -2.41 -8.82
N GLY A 67 15.36 -3.09 -7.94
CA GLY A 67 15.62 -3.06 -6.51
C GLY A 67 14.79 -2.02 -5.74
N ILE A 68 14.78 -2.18 -4.43
CA ILE A 68 13.86 -1.50 -3.51
C ILE A 68 14.29 -0.06 -3.21
N ALA A 69 15.59 0.20 -3.20
CA ALA A 69 16.17 1.50 -2.86
C ALA A 69 15.90 2.58 -3.93
N ASP A 70 15.76 2.17 -5.18
CA ASP A 70 15.55 3.04 -6.34
C ASP A 70 14.06 3.06 -6.78
N GLY A 71 13.34 1.96 -6.53
CA GLY A 71 11.92 1.84 -6.85
C GLY A 71 11.00 2.64 -5.94
N PHE A 72 11.27 2.68 -4.64
CA PHE A 72 10.39 3.28 -3.63
C PHE A 72 10.92 4.61 -3.09
N ASP A 73 10.11 5.29 -2.26
CA ASP A 73 10.56 6.45 -1.48
C ASP A 73 11.39 6.01 -0.28
N CYS A 74 12.67 5.76 -0.54
CA CYS A 74 13.64 5.26 0.44
C CYS A 74 14.67 6.34 0.86
N GLY A 75 14.34 7.62 0.70
CA GLY A 75 15.26 8.74 0.92
C GLY A 75 16.39 8.83 -0.11
N THR A 76 17.12 9.95 -0.11
CA THR A 76 18.21 10.18 -1.07
C THR A 76 19.45 9.36 -0.74
N LEU A 77 20.29 9.09 -1.74
CA LEU A 77 21.58 8.40 -1.53
C LEU A 77 22.46 9.16 -0.53
N ALA A 78 22.41 10.48 -0.51
CA ALA A 78 23.14 11.31 0.45
C ALA A 78 22.66 11.08 1.89
N GLN A 79 21.34 11.07 2.12
CA GLN A 79 20.75 10.76 3.42
C GLN A 79 21.12 9.34 3.89
N ARG A 80 21.06 8.34 2.99
CA ARG A 80 21.45 6.95 3.31
C ARG A 80 22.92 6.82 3.66
N ARG A 81 23.82 7.54 2.97
CA ARG A 81 25.25 7.63 3.31
C ARG A 81 25.47 8.29 4.66
N GLN A 82 24.75 9.35 4.97
CA GLN A 82 24.82 10.01 6.27
C GLN A 82 24.46 9.03 7.39
N LEU A 83 23.31 8.35 7.30
CA LEU A 83 22.87 7.35 8.28
C LEU A 83 23.89 6.23 8.47
N ASN A 84 24.48 5.75 7.37
CA ASN A 84 25.47 4.67 7.41
C ASN A 84 26.75 5.08 8.15
N ASN A 85 27.11 6.37 8.13
CA ASN A 85 28.31 6.91 8.77
C ASN A 85 28.10 7.29 10.24
N THR A 86 26.88 7.72 10.63
CA THR A 86 26.54 8.12 12.01
C THR A 86 26.72 7.00 13.05
N LEU A 87 26.77 5.75 12.59
CA LEU A 87 26.74 4.56 13.44
C LEU A 87 28.10 4.02 13.87
N ASN A 88 29.20 4.61 13.39
CA ASN A 88 30.53 4.19 13.83
C ASN A 88 30.84 4.57 15.29
N ASP A 89 30.00 5.40 15.92
CA ASP A 89 30.27 5.99 17.24
C ASP A 89 29.39 5.44 18.40
N SER A 90 28.38 4.59 18.17
CA SER A 90 27.50 4.04 19.23
C SER A 90 27.89 2.64 19.72
N SER A 91 27.83 2.40 21.03
CA SER A 91 28.21 1.12 21.65
C SER A 91 27.23 -0.01 21.29
N CYS A 92 27.61 -0.83 20.32
CA CYS A 92 26.75 -1.84 19.72
C CYS A 92 26.65 -3.19 20.49
N GLN A 93 26.83 -3.16 21.81
CA GLN A 93 26.84 -4.41 22.62
C GLN A 93 25.46 -5.07 22.74
N ASP A 94 24.39 -4.30 22.53
CA ASP A 94 23.02 -4.68 22.87
C ASP A 94 22.42 -5.77 21.96
N LEU A 95 22.96 -6.00 20.76
CA LEU A 95 22.41 -6.98 19.78
C LEU A 95 23.19 -8.30 19.67
N ALA A 96 24.15 -8.54 20.57
CA ALA A 96 24.94 -9.78 20.58
C ALA A 96 24.07 -11.03 20.80
N ALA A 97 23.13 -10.98 21.75
CA ALA A 97 22.20 -12.09 21.99
C ALA A 97 21.32 -12.37 20.75
N LYS A 98 20.80 -11.32 20.14
CA LYS A 98 19.97 -11.41 18.93
C LYS A 98 20.72 -12.04 17.75
N THR A 99 22.00 -11.73 17.60
CA THR A 99 22.88 -12.36 16.61
C THR A 99 22.92 -13.88 16.79
N GLY A 100 23.10 -14.34 18.03
CA GLY A 100 23.12 -15.77 18.36
C GLY A 100 21.77 -16.46 18.12
N GLU A 101 20.67 -15.80 18.45
CA GLU A 101 19.31 -16.31 18.19
C GLU A 101 19.05 -16.48 16.69
N ILE A 102 19.39 -15.47 15.86
CA ILE A 102 19.24 -15.51 14.40
C ILE A 102 20.10 -16.65 13.83
N LEU A 103 21.36 -16.77 14.25
CA LEU A 103 22.25 -17.84 13.82
C LEU A 103 21.65 -19.21 14.14
N GLY A 104 21.24 -19.43 15.40
CA GLY A 104 20.68 -20.70 15.85
C GLY A 104 19.37 -21.06 15.14
N MET A 105 18.55 -20.05 14.83
CA MET A 105 17.32 -20.20 14.06
C MET A 105 17.60 -20.62 12.61
N ILE A 106 18.51 -19.94 11.90
CA ILE A 106 18.88 -20.27 10.51
C ILE A 106 19.55 -21.64 10.44
N LYS A 107 20.50 -21.94 11.35
CA LYS A 107 21.21 -23.22 11.42
C LYS A 107 20.25 -24.40 11.57
N ARG A 108 19.26 -24.29 12.47
CA ARG A 108 18.23 -25.34 12.68
C ARG A 108 17.40 -25.57 11.41
N THR A 109 17.00 -24.52 10.72
CA THR A 109 16.17 -24.66 9.51
C THR A 109 16.94 -25.23 8.33
N LEU A 110 18.16 -24.75 8.07
CA LEU A 110 18.99 -25.22 6.94
C LEU A 110 19.51 -26.66 7.13
N THR A 111 19.73 -27.10 8.36
CA THR A 111 20.09 -28.50 8.64
C THR A 111 18.91 -29.46 8.44
N ARG A 112 17.67 -29.01 8.72
CA ARG A 112 16.44 -29.80 8.54
C ARG A 112 16.01 -29.92 7.07
N THR A 113 16.19 -28.87 6.27
CA THR A 113 15.75 -28.82 4.85
C THR A 113 16.62 -29.63 3.88
N ARG A 114 17.71 -30.26 4.35
CA ARG A 114 18.54 -31.24 3.61
C ARG A 114 17.74 -32.34 2.91
N SER A 115 16.51 -32.62 3.35
CA SER A 115 15.69 -33.71 2.81
C SER A 115 14.81 -33.33 1.62
N CYS A 116 14.71 -32.05 1.21
CA CYS A 116 13.63 -31.63 0.30
C CYS A 116 13.97 -30.74 -0.93
N SER A 117 15.20 -30.28 -1.19
CA SER A 117 15.50 -29.62 -2.50
C SER A 117 17.00 -29.46 -2.85
N HIS A 118 17.32 -29.62 -4.13
CA HIS A 118 18.69 -29.55 -4.73
C HIS A 118 19.32 -28.14 -4.85
N ALA A 119 18.74 -27.10 -4.24
CA ALA A 119 19.16 -25.70 -4.47
C ALA A 119 19.23 -24.84 -3.20
N CYS A 120 19.44 -25.44 -2.02
CA CYS A 120 19.57 -24.70 -0.76
C CYS A 120 21.05 -24.54 -0.38
N ILE A 121 21.42 -23.40 0.20
CA ILE A 121 22.76 -23.19 0.78
C ILE A 121 22.94 -24.24 1.87
N GLU A 122 23.93 -25.13 1.72
CA GLU A 122 24.24 -26.14 2.73
C GLU A 122 24.92 -25.49 3.94
N TRP A 123 24.47 -25.85 5.14
CA TRP A 123 25.14 -25.38 6.35
C TRP A 123 26.57 -25.92 6.41
N SER A 124 27.53 -25.01 6.55
CA SER A 124 28.96 -25.29 6.67
C SER A 124 29.62 -24.27 7.60
N PRO A 125 30.84 -24.51 8.10
CA PRO A 125 31.57 -23.53 8.91
C PRO A 125 31.76 -22.17 8.21
N ILE A 126 31.85 -22.16 6.87
CA ILE A 126 31.98 -20.94 6.07
C ILE A 126 30.66 -20.16 6.09
N VAL A 127 29.52 -20.84 5.90
CA VAL A 127 28.18 -20.23 5.96
C VAL A 127 27.87 -19.72 7.37
N GLU A 128 28.28 -20.46 8.39
CA GLU A 128 28.16 -20.05 9.80
C GLU A 128 28.91 -18.75 10.08
N LYS A 129 30.18 -18.65 9.61
CA LYS A 129 30.96 -17.42 9.70
C LYS A 129 30.33 -16.27 8.92
N ALA A 130 29.89 -16.51 7.68
CA ALA A 130 29.24 -15.49 6.87
C ALA A 130 27.92 -14.99 7.51
N CYS A 131 27.20 -15.87 8.20
CA CYS A 131 25.98 -15.52 8.94
C CYS A 131 26.29 -14.60 10.13
N LEU A 132 27.30 -14.96 10.91
CA LEU A 132 27.79 -14.14 12.04
C LEU A 132 28.31 -12.78 11.57
N ASP A 133 29.03 -12.75 10.45
CA ASP A 133 29.56 -11.52 9.89
C ASP A 133 28.44 -10.61 9.39
N PHE A 134 27.43 -11.16 8.69
CA PHE A 134 26.30 -10.37 8.15
C PHE A 134 25.34 -9.90 9.24
N PHE A 135 24.94 -10.78 10.16
CA PHE A 135 24.06 -10.45 11.28
C PHE A 135 24.83 -10.04 12.54
N SER A 136 26.05 -9.53 12.40
CA SER A 136 26.83 -9.02 13.53
C SER A 136 26.06 -7.88 14.22
N PRO A 137 26.29 -7.61 15.51
CA PRO A 137 25.56 -6.56 16.23
C PRO A 137 25.62 -5.21 15.50
N SER A 138 26.81 -4.81 15.02
CA SER A 138 27.02 -3.56 14.27
C SER A 138 26.24 -3.52 12.97
N ASN A 139 26.21 -4.62 12.22
CA ASN A 139 25.42 -4.70 10.99
C ASN A 139 23.92 -4.72 11.29
N LEU A 140 23.46 -5.43 12.33
CA LEU A 140 22.05 -5.41 12.73
C LEU A 140 21.60 -4.00 13.07
N HIS A 141 22.34 -3.29 13.91
CA HIS A 141 22.00 -1.92 14.29
C HIS A 141 21.91 -1.01 13.05
N ARG A 142 22.89 -1.13 12.14
CA ARG A 142 22.96 -0.36 10.90
C ARG A 142 21.86 -0.66 9.90
N PHE A 143 21.58 -1.92 9.66
CA PHE A 143 20.51 -2.33 8.76
C PHE A 143 19.13 -2.01 9.34
N LEU A 144 18.93 -2.11 10.66
CA LEU A 144 17.69 -1.66 11.29
C LEU A 144 17.49 -0.15 11.14
N LEU A 145 18.55 0.66 11.29
CA LEU A 145 18.46 2.10 11.05
C LEU A 145 18.03 2.41 9.60
N LEU A 146 18.64 1.73 8.62
CA LEU A 146 18.28 1.87 7.20
C LEU A 146 16.84 1.40 6.93
N PHE A 147 16.38 0.35 7.59
CA PHE A 147 14.98 -0.09 7.53
C PHE A 147 14.03 1.01 8.03
N TRP A 148 14.29 1.59 9.21
CA TRP A 148 13.44 2.62 9.81
C TRP A 148 13.41 3.92 9.00
N SER A 149 14.55 4.33 8.45
CA SER A 149 14.63 5.60 7.71
C SER A 149 14.25 5.45 6.23
N GLY A 150 14.46 4.27 5.64
CA GLY A 150 14.23 4.00 4.23
C GLY A 150 12.90 3.29 3.97
N TRP A 151 12.73 2.07 4.48
CA TRP A 151 11.54 1.26 4.17
C TRP A 151 10.31 1.64 4.99
N TYR A 152 10.46 1.85 6.29
CA TYR A 152 9.32 2.02 7.21
C TYR A 152 8.28 3.06 6.76
N PRO A 153 8.64 4.26 6.23
CA PRO A 153 7.66 5.21 5.70
C PRO A 153 6.73 4.64 4.61
N ASN A 154 7.20 3.67 3.84
CA ASN A 154 6.42 3.01 2.79
C ASN A 154 5.44 1.96 3.34
N SER A 155 5.64 1.49 4.57
CA SER A 155 4.78 0.47 5.19
C SER A 155 4.83 0.53 6.73
N PRO A 156 4.34 1.60 7.38
CA PRO A 156 4.30 1.75 8.84
C PRO A 156 3.27 0.80 9.49
N ILE A 157 3.63 -0.48 9.63
CA ILE A 157 2.82 -1.53 10.27
C ILE A 157 3.26 -1.86 11.69
N ILE A 158 4.43 -1.36 12.10
CA ILE A 158 5.00 -1.53 13.45
C ILE A 158 5.01 -0.18 14.15
N HIS A 159 4.61 -0.11 15.40
CA HIS A 159 4.70 1.13 16.17
C HIS A 159 6.15 1.40 16.61
N LYS A 160 6.85 2.24 15.83
CA LYS A 160 8.27 2.55 16.07
C LYS A 160 8.57 3.07 17.49
N PRO A 161 7.78 3.97 18.10
CA PRO A 161 8.10 4.50 19.43
C PRO A 161 8.17 3.45 20.56
N THR A 162 7.45 2.33 20.42
CA THR A 162 7.46 1.25 21.42
C THR A 162 8.29 0.04 21.00
N PHE A 163 8.97 0.11 19.85
CA PHE A 163 9.74 -1.00 19.32
C PHE A 163 11.06 -1.17 20.06
N ASN A 164 11.35 -2.37 20.54
CA ASN A 164 12.63 -2.73 21.15
C ASN A 164 13.25 -3.93 20.42
N SER A 165 14.34 -3.70 19.69
CA SER A 165 15.01 -4.72 18.89
C SER A 165 15.50 -5.94 19.68
N GLU A 166 15.77 -5.80 20.98
CA GLU A 166 16.20 -6.91 21.82
C GLU A 166 15.05 -7.86 22.18
N ALA A 167 13.88 -7.28 22.44
CA ALA A 167 12.68 -8.01 22.87
C ALA A 167 11.91 -8.65 21.70
N GLU A 168 12.24 -8.28 20.46
CA GLU A 168 11.53 -8.78 19.28
C GLU A 168 12.00 -10.18 18.81
N PRO A 169 11.12 -10.97 18.17
CA PRO A 169 11.48 -12.27 17.63
C PRO A 169 12.64 -12.20 16.62
N PRO A 170 13.58 -13.17 16.63
CA PRO A 170 14.73 -13.16 15.74
C PRO A 170 14.35 -13.21 14.25
N GLY A 171 13.22 -13.86 13.90
CA GLY A 171 12.69 -13.86 12.53
C GLY A 171 12.31 -12.48 12.04
N LEU A 172 11.69 -11.66 12.90
CA LEU A 172 11.34 -10.28 12.59
C LEU A 172 12.59 -9.43 12.39
N ILE A 173 13.53 -9.48 13.34
CA ILE A 173 14.79 -8.73 13.25
C ILE A 173 15.60 -9.13 12.01
N ALA A 174 15.69 -10.43 11.69
CA ALA A 174 16.39 -10.89 10.50
C ALA A 174 15.74 -10.37 9.21
N SER A 175 14.40 -10.40 9.11
CA SER A 175 13.68 -9.89 7.94
C SER A 175 13.85 -8.38 7.75
N MET A 176 13.80 -7.61 8.84
CA MET A 176 14.02 -6.16 8.83
C MET A 176 15.48 -5.83 8.46
N ALA A 177 16.45 -6.59 9.00
CA ALA A 177 17.87 -6.40 8.70
C ALA A 177 18.20 -6.72 7.25
N VAL A 178 17.66 -7.80 6.68
CA VAL A 178 17.86 -8.12 5.25
C VAL A 178 17.26 -7.03 4.37
N LEU A 179 16.03 -6.57 4.67
CA LEU A 179 15.39 -5.51 3.91
C LEU A 179 16.13 -4.16 4.04
N GLY A 180 16.63 -3.83 5.24
CA GLY A 180 17.45 -2.66 5.49
C GLY A 180 18.82 -2.71 4.80
N ALA A 181 19.45 -3.89 4.73
CA ALA A 181 20.70 -4.08 4.01
C ALA A 181 20.55 -3.86 2.50
N CYS A 182 19.40 -4.22 1.91
CA CYS A 182 19.08 -3.90 0.51
C CYS A 182 18.94 -2.38 0.24
N LEU A 183 18.80 -1.57 1.29
CA LEU A 183 18.76 -0.10 1.19
C LEU A 183 20.13 0.54 1.43
N SER A 184 21.16 -0.25 1.72
CA SER A 184 22.49 0.27 2.01
C SER A 184 23.07 1.05 0.82
N PRO A 185 23.77 2.17 1.07
CA PRO A 185 24.53 2.84 0.02
C PRO A 185 25.77 2.03 -0.43
N ASP A 186 26.19 1.01 0.33
CA ASP A 186 27.25 0.07 -0.05
C ASP A 186 26.68 -1.13 -0.80
N SER A 187 27.04 -1.27 -2.07
CA SER A 187 26.61 -2.39 -2.92
C SER A 187 26.97 -3.76 -2.35
N ASN A 188 28.05 -3.88 -1.57
CA ASN A 188 28.44 -5.16 -0.96
C ASN A 188 27.43 -5.61 0.09
N ASP A 189 26.79 -4.69 0.82
CA ASP A 189 25.72 -5.05 1.76
C ASP A 189 24.52 -5.62 1.01
N CYS A 190 24.12 -4.98 -0.09
CA CYS A 190 22.99 -5.43 -0.90
C CYS A 190 23.25 -6.84 -1.46
N VAL A 191 24.44 -7.08 -2.02
CA VAL A 191 24.82 -8.40 -2.54
C VAL A 191 24.84 -9.47 -1.44
N ARG A 192 25.36 -9.14 -0.25
CA ARG A 192 25.33 -10.05 0.90
C ARG A 192 23.91 -10.33 1.39
N ALA A 193 23.04 -9.32 1.40
CA ALA A 193 21.64 -9.47 1.80
C ALA A 193 20.88 -10.45 0.90
N MET A 194 21.15 -10.42 -0.41
CA MET A 194 20.56 -11.35 -1.39
C MET A 194 20.84 -12.82 -1.05
N ALA A 195 22.02 -13.13 -0.50
CA ALA A 195 22.36 -14.49 -0.06
C ALA A 195 21.51 -14.98 1.12
N TRP A 196 20.99 -14.06 1.94
CA TRP A 196 20.20 -14.35 3.13
C TRP A 196 18.68 -14.30 2.91
N LEU A 197 18.21 -13.80 1.77
CA LEU A 197 16.78 -13.75 1.44
C LEU A 197 16.09 -15.13 1.57
N LYS A 198 16.63 -16.16 0.91
CA LYS A 198 16.05 -17.51 0.93
C LYS A 198 16.16 -18.17 2.32
N PRO A 199 17.33 -18.19 3.00
CA PRO A 199 17.41 -18.73 4.36
C PRO A 199 16.43 -18.08 5.35
N VAL A 200 16.31 -16.74 5.32
CA VAL A 200 15.39 -16.02 6.21
C VAL A 200 13.94 -16.30 5.83
N GLU A 201 13.62 -16.38 4.53
CA GLU A 201 12.29 -16.78 4.06
C GLU A 201 11.89 -18.16 4.60
N GLU A 202 12.73 -19.18 4.44
CA GLU A 202 12.42 -20.54 4.92
C GLU A 202 12.23 -20.60 6.42
N VAL A 203 13.03 -19.84 7.17
CA VAL A 203 12.93 -19.75 8.62
C VAL A 203 11.61 -19.11 9.06
N VAL A 204 11.27 -17.96 8.48
CA VAL A 204 10.07 -17.21 8.84
C VAL A 204 8.81 -18.01 8.52
N PHE A 205 8.75 -18.65 7.35
CA PHE A 205 7.61 -19.48 6.97
C PHE A 205 7.58 -20.86 7.65
N ALA A 206 8.63 -21.24 8.39
CA ALA A 206 8.64 -22.44 9.22
C ALA A 206 8.13 -22.19 10.65
N ASP A 207 7.82 -20.94 11.01
CA ASP A 207 7.25 -20.61 12.32
C ASP A 207 5.81 -21.12 12.42
N ASN A 208 5.54 -21.97 13.41
CA ASN A 208 4.25 -22.63 13.57
C ASN A 208 3.15 -21.63 13.98
N ILE A 209 3.49 -20.53 14.65
CA ILE A 209 2.49 -19.56 15.13
C ILE A 209 1.74 -18.88 13.97
N LEU A 210 2.37 -18.79 12.79
CA LEU A 210 1.74 -18.29 11.57
C LEU A 210 0.51 -19.11 11.17
N TYR A 211 0.53 -20.41 11.43
CA TYR A 211 -0.49 -21.36 10.97
C TYR A 211 -1.43 -21.81 12.10
N ASP A 212 -1.35 -21.20 13.28
CA ASP A 212 -2.28 -21.50 14.37
C ASP A 212 -3.61 -20.78 14.16
N ASP A 213 -4.55 -21.46 13.50
CA ASP A 213 -5.89 -20.94 13.22
C ASP A 213 -6.80 -20.80 14.46
N SER A 214 -6.36 -21.27 15.64
CA SER A 214 -7.09 -21.03 16.89
C SER A 214 -6.96 -19.57 17.35
N LEU A 215 -5.92 -18.88 16.90
CA LEU A 215 -5.67 -17.47 17.22
C LEU A 215 -6.42 -16.56 16.25
N ILE A 216 -7.51 -15.97 16.76
CA ILE A 216 -8.39 -15.06 16.01
C ILE A 216 -8.38 -13.68 16.69
N ALA A 217 -7.92 -12.67 15.96
CA ALA A 217 -7.98 -11.28 16.40
C ALA A 217 -9.42 -10.77 16.40
N SER A 218 -9.76 -9.95 17.38
CA SER A 218 -11.05 -9.25 17.45
C SER A 218 -10.87 -7.85 18.02
N SER A 219 -11.73 -6.89 17.65
CA SER A 219 -11.66 -5.52 18.20
C SER A 219 -11.87 -5.49 19.72
N ASN A 220 -12.58 -6.48 20.26
CA ASN A 220 -12.80 -6.63 21.69
C ASN A 220 -11.64 -7.36 22.40
N LEU A 221 -10.67 -7.90 21.67
CA LEU A 221 -9.48 -8.62 22.16
C LEU A 221 -9.78 -9.46 23.40
N VAL A 222 -10.67 -10.45 23.25
CA VAL A 222 -10.98 -11.42 24.30
C VAL A 222 -9.95 -12.54 24.20
N GLY A 223 -8.99 -12.61 25.13
CA GLY A 223 -7.94 -13.64 25.14
C GLY A 223 -6.58 -13.10 25.56
N ASP A 224 -5.53 -13.88 25.31
CA ASP A 224 -4.15 -13.51 25.59
C ASP A 224 -3.60 -12.57 24.51
N GLU A 225 -3.56 -11.26 24.81
CA GLU A 225 -3.02 -10.23 23.92
C GLU A 225 -1.55 -10.49 23.54
N ALA A 226 -0.76 -11.17 24.38
CA ALA A 226 0.64 -11.47 24.09
C ALA A 226 0.78 -12.47 22.92
N VAL A 227 -0.07 -13.49 22.88
CA VAL A 227 -0.04 -14.48 21.78
C VAL A 227 -0.53 -13.86 20.47
N VAL A 228 -1.49 -12.92 20.54
CA VAL A 228 -1.92 -12.12 19.36
C VAL A 228 -0.75 -11.27 18.85
N TRP A 229 0.02 -10.65 19.75
CA TRP A 229 1.25 -9.93 19.41
C TRP A 229 2.26 -10.85 18.70
N ASP A 230 2.52 -12.04 19.23
CA ASP A 230 3.50 -12.96 18.66
C ASP A 230 3.11 -13.39 17.24
N LYS A 231 1.84 -13.73 17.01
CA LYS A 231 1.34 -14.07 15.67
C LYS A 231 1.43 -12.88 14.70
N LEU A 232 1.14 -11.66 15.17
CA LEU A 232 1.28 -10.45 14.37
C LEU A 232 2.74 -10.18 13.99
N LYS A 233 3.68 -10.33 14.92
CA LYS A 233 5.12 -10.14 14.69
C LYS A 233 5.67 -11.18 13.69
N ALA A 234 5.23 -12.43 13.78
CA ALA A 234 5.56 -13.45 12.80
C ALA A 234 5.00 -13.10 11.40
N LEU A 235 3.76 -12.59 11.34
CA LEU A 235 3.14 -12.13 10.08
C LEU A 235 3.89 -10.94 9.48
N HIS A 236 4.35 -9.98 10.30
CA HIS A 236 5.21 -8.87 9.87
C HIS A 236 6.52 -9.38 9.27
N ALA A 237 7.16 -10.36 9.90
CA ALA A 237 8.38 -10.97 9.38
C ALA A 237 8.14 -11.61 7.99
N ALA A 238 7.04 -12.35 7.84
CA ALA A 238 6.65 -12.99 6.57
C ALA A 238 6.35 -11.96 5.48
N TYR A 239 5.70 -10.85 5.85
CA TYR A 239 5.40 -9.74 4.95
C TYR A 239 6.68 -9.05 4.46
N PHE A 240 7.60 -8.67 5.36
CA PHE A 240 8.84 -7.99 4.97
C PHE A 240 9.75 -8.86 4.11
N ILE A 241 9.88 -10.16 4.41
CA ILE A 241 10.73 -11.04 3.59
C ILE A 241 10.11 -11.27 2.19
N CYS A 242 8.76 -11.30 2.09
CA CYS A 242 8.09 -11.34 0.79
C CYS A 242 8.37 -10.08 -0.05
N ILE A 243 8.39 -8.91 0.58
CA ILE A 243 8.80 -7.67 -0.09
C ILE A 243 10.25 -7.78 -0.55
N ALA A 244 11.18 -8.07 0.36
CA ALA A 244 12.60 -8.16 0.01
C ALA A 244 12.84 -9.15 -1.15
N GLN A 245 12.23 -10.33 -1.10
CA GLN A 245 12.30 -11.33 -2.18
C GLN A 245 11.65 -10.88 -3.49
N ASN A 246 10.56 -10.12 -3.46
CA ASN A 246 9.89 -9.71 -4.70
C ASN A 246 10.73 -8.70 -5.51
N TRP A 247 11.46 -7.81 -4.85
CA TRP A 247 12.27 -6.78 -5.53
C TRP A 247 13.75 -7.13 -5.65
N GLU A 248 14.35 -7.83 -4.68
CA GLU A 248 15.79 -8.13 -4.62
C GLU A 248 16.11 -9.62 -4.81
N GLY A 249 15.07 -10.47 -4.78
CA GLY A 249 15.22 -11.91 -4.85
C GLY A 249 15.69 -12.46 -6.19
N SER A 250 16.13 -13.71 -6.19
CA SER A 250 16.38 -14.44 -7.44
C SER A 250 15.10 -14.59 -8.26
N LYS A 251 15.22 -14.96 -9.54
CA LYS A 251 14.04 -15.21 -10.39
C LYS A 251 13.10 -16.25 -9.75
N GLU A 252 13.64 -17.30 -9.17
CA GLU A 252 12.91 -18.36 -8.49
C GLU A 252 12.27 -17.85 -7.18
N GLY A 253 12.99 -17.01 -6.41
CA GLY A 253 12.47 -16.37 -5.20
C GLY A 253 11.27 -15.47 -5.50
N ARG A 254 11.42 -14.59 -6.50
CA ARG A 254 10.35 -13.71 -7.00
C ARG A 254 9.11 -14.48 -7.42
N GLN A 255 9.29 -15.55 -8.21
CA GLN A 255 8.18 -16.40 -8.63
C GLN A 255 7.52 -17.15 -7.46
N ARG A 256 8.32 -17.66 -6.51
CA ARG A 256 7.80 -18.35 -5.33
C ARG A 256 6.96 -17.43 -4.44
N VAL A 257 7.41 -16.18 -4.25
CA VAL A 257 6.64 -15.18 -3.51
C VAL A 257 5.31 -14.91 -4.19
N ARG A 258 5.34 -14.58 -5.49
CA ARG A 258 4.14 -14.21 -6.23
C ARG A 258 3.15 -15.35 -6.39
N LYS A 259 3.60 -16.61 -6.48
CA LYS A 259 2.72 -17.78 -6.72
C LYS A 259 2.27 -18.48 -5.44
N ASP A 260 3.12 -18.60 -4.42
CA ASP A 260 2.85 -19.40 -3.21
C ASP A 260 2.88 -18.55 -1.93
N ARG A 261 4.03 -17.96 -1.57
CA ARG A 261 4.22 -17.38 -0.22
C ARG A 261 3.23 -16.26 0.08
N TYR A 262 2.96 -15.41 -0.89
CA TYR A 262 2.05 -14.30 -0.67
C TYR A 262 0.59 -14.75 -0.53
N SER A 263 0.20 -15.81 -1.26
CA SER A 263 -1.11 -16.44 -1.07
C SER A 263 -1.28 -16.99 0.35
N ARG A 264 -0.19 -17.51 0.96
CA ARG A 264 -0.19 -17.91 2.38
C ARG A 264 -0.39 -16.73 3.31
N ILE A 265 0.31 -15.61 3.10
CA ILE A 265 0.14 -14.37 3.90
C ILE A 265 -1.32 -13.91 3.88
N VAL A 266 -1.95 -13.87 2.70
CA VAL A 266 -3.35 -13.50 2.56
C VAL A 266 -4.26 -14.48 3.30
N SER A 267 -4.00 -15.79 3.19
CA SER A 267 -4.76 -16.81 3.92
C SER A 267 -4.64 -16.64 5.44
N ILE A 268 -3.44 -16.41 5.95
CA ILE A 268 -3.15 -16.22 7.38
C ILE A 268 -3.82 -14.94 7.89
N ALA A 269 -3.73 -13.82 7.17
CA ALA A 269 -4.39 -12.59 7.55
C ALA A 269 -5.93 -12.75 7.63
N ARG A 270 -6.50 -13.55 6.72
CA ARG A 270 -7.93 -13.87 6.71
C ARG A 270 -8.32 -14.77 7.89
N SER A 271 -7.61 -15.86 8.14
CA SER A 271 -7.92 -16.76 9.28
C SER A 271 -7.65 -16.11 10.64
N PHE A 272 -6.67 -15.21 10.70
CA PHE A 272 -6.38 -14.40 11.89
C PHE A 272 -7.45 -13.32 12.14
N GLY A 273 -8.39 -13.09 11.23
CA GLY A 273 -9.51 -12.16 11.44
C GLY A 273 -9.19 -10.68 11.21
N LEU A 274 -8.08 -10.36 10.55
CA LEU A 274 -7.61 -8.98 10.41
C LEU A 274 -8.55 -8.09 9.58
N TYR A 275 -9.39 -8.67 8.71
CA TYR A 275 -10.23 -7.93 7.77
C TYR A 275 -11.54 -7.38 8.36
N ASN A 276 -11.82 -7.60 9.65
CA ASN A 276 -13.05 -7.13 10.32
C ASN A 276 -12.76 -6.29 11.58
N LEU A 277 -11.56 -5.72 11.68
CA LEU A 277 -11.13 -4.94 12.85
C LEU A 277 -11.51 -3.47 12.75
N SER A 278 -11.84 -2.83 13.87
CA SER A 278 -12.17 -1.42 13.90
C SER A 278 -11.88 -0.80 15.26
N LEU A 279 -11.39 0.43 15.26
CA LEU A 279 -11.19 1.25 16.45
C LEU A 279 -12.48 1.92 16.96
N ALA A 280 -13.61 1.83 16.24
CA ALA A 280 -14.82 2.59 16.55
C ALA A 280 -15.41 2.35 17.95
N LYS A 281 -15.11 1.19 18.56
CA LYS A 281 -15.60 0.80 19.89
C LYS A 281 -14.53 0.90 20.99
N LEU A 282 -13.31 1.28 20.64
CA LEU A 282 -12.20 1.31 21.59
C LEU A 282 -12.29 2.59 22.44
N ASP A 283 -12.08 2.43 23.75
CA ASP A 283 -11.91 3.57 24.64
C ASP A 283 -10.55 4.24 24.38
N THR A 284 -10.59 5.40 23.72
CA THR A 284 -9.41 6.17 23.34
C THR A 284 -8.92 7.12 24.43
N THR A 285 -9.52 7.13 25.63
CA THR A 285 -9.05 7.98 26.74
C THR A 285 -7.68 7.56 27.29
N PHE A 286 -7.23 6.35 26.94
CA PHE A 286 -5.93 5.79 27.32
C PHE A 286 -5.59 5.93 28.81
N SER A 287 -6.59 5.72 29.67
CA SER A 287 -6.44 5.84 31.13
C SER A 287 -5.37 4.92 31.74
N THR A 288 -4.86 3.94 31.00
CA THR A 288 -3.77 3.05 31.40
C THR A 288 -2.83 2.78 30.21
N GLN A 289 -1.57 2.45 30.50
CA GLN A 289 -0.60 2.03 29.49
C GLN A 289 -1.08 0.81 28.69
N GLN A 290 -1.79 -0.11 29.33
CA GLN A 290 -2.36 -1.29 28.67
C GLN A 290 -3.42 -0.89 27.62
N LYS A 291 -4.28 0.09 27.90
CA LYS A 291 -5.25 0.58 26.89
C LYS A 291 -4.56 1.21 25.68
N TRP A 292 -3.44 1.92 25.89
CA TRP A 292 -2.66 2.46 24.79
C TRP A 292 -1.94 1.35 24.01
N ALA A 293 -1.33 0.37 24.68
CA ALA A 293 -0.73 -0.81 24.04
C ALA A 293 -1.76 -1.60 23.21
N ARG A 294 -3.00 -1.68 23.70
CA ARG A 294 -4.13 -2.29 23.01
C ARG A 294 -4.55 -1.52 21.76
N PHE A 295 -4.59 -0.18 21.84
CA PHE A 295 -4.77 0.67 20.66
C PHE A 295 -3.68 0.40 19.62
N ILE A 296 -2.42 0.38 20.05
CA ILE A 296 -1.27 0.13 19.17
C ILE A 296 -1.41 -1.25 18.50
N LEU A 297 -1.81 -2.29 19.24
CA LEU A 297 -2.03 -3.63 18.70
C LEU A 297 -3.11 -3.63 17.61
N ILE A 298 -4.30 -3.09 17.90
CA ILE A 298 -5.42 -3.07 16.96
C ILE A 298 -5.07 -2.23 15.72
N GLU A 299 -4.47 -1.06 15.90
CA GLU A 299 -4.06 -0.20 14.80
C GLU A 299 -2.97 -0.85 13.94
N SER A 300 -1.98 -1.53 14.55
CA SER A 300 -0.95 -2.28 13.82
C SER A 300 -1.58 -3.40 12.98
N MET A 301 -2.60 -4.09 13.50
CA MET A 301 -3.36 -5.11 12.77
C MET A 301 -4.15 -4.53 11.59
N ILE A 302 -4.87 -3.42 11.79
CA ILE A 302 -5.61 -2.69 10.74
C ILE A 302 -4.64 -2.24 9.63
N ARG A 303 -3.50 -1.66 10.01
CA ARG A 303 -2.44 -1.25 9.07
C ARG A 303 -1.91 -2.46 8.30
N THR A 304 -1.62 -3.56 8.98
CA THR A 304 -1.12 -4.81 8.36
C THR A 304 -2.12 -5.35 7.33
N ALA A 305 -3.41 -5.43 7.67
CA ALA A 305 -4.46 -5.84 6.74
C ALA A 305 -4.50 -4.92 5.51
N THR A 306 -4.39 -3.62 5.73
CA THR A 306 -4.42 -2.60 4.68
C THR A 306 -3.21 -2.70 3.75
N TYR A 307 -2.00 -2.92 4.27
CA TYR A 307 -0.81 -3.09 3.43
C TYR A 307 -0.76 -4.44 2.69
N ILE A 308 -1.30 -5.51 3.29
CA ILE A 308 -1.53 -6.77 2.56
C ILE A 308 -2.50 -6.51 1.40
N TYR A 309 -3.56 -5.75 1.62
CA TYR A 309 -4.45 -5.37 0.54
C TYR A 309 -3.75 -4.53 -0.56
N LEU A 310 -2.93 -3.56 -0.18
CA LEU A 310 -2.19 -2.70 -1.13
C LEU A 310 -1.15 -3.47 -1.94
N LEU A 311 -0.40 -4.38 -1.31
CA LEU A 311 0.61 -5.17 -2.01
C LEU A 311 -0.02 -6.22 -2.95
N ASP A 312 -1.18 -6.80 -2.59
CA ASP A 312 -1.95 -7.63 -3.53
C ASP A 312 -2.41 -6.80 -4.74
N SER A 313 -2.89 -5.58 -4.50
CA SER A 313 -3.27 -4.63 -5.55
C SER A 313 -2.08 -4.27 -6.45
N ALA A 314 -0.88 -4.12 -5.89
CA ALA A 314 0.34 -3.91 -6.66
C ALA A 314 0.68 -5.15 -7.52
N PHE A 315 0.47 -6.37 -7.02
CA PHE A 315 0.69 -7.58 -7.83
C PHE A 315 -0.27 -7.71 -9.01
N VAL A 316 -1.51 -7.28 -8.82
CA VAL A 316 -2.50 -7.17 -9.90
C VAL A 316 -2.03 -6.13 -10.93
N LEU A 317 -1.66 -4.93 -10.46
CA LEU A 317 -1.27 -3.79 -11.30
C LEU A 317 -0.01 -4.08 -12.12
N TYR A 318 1.05 -4.56 -11.48
CA TYR A 318 2.37 -4.63 -12.10
C TYR A 318 2.69 -5.99 -12.73
N TYR A 319 2.14 -7.09 -12.21
CA TYR A 319 2.54 -8.45 -12.62
C TYR A 319 1.41 -9.25 -13.28
N ARG A 320 0.23 -8.65 -13.47
CA ARG A 320 -0.95 -9.33 -14.02
C ARG A 320 -1.25 -10.63 -13.27
N LEU A 321 -1.26 -10.57 -11.94
CA LEU A 321 -1.74 -11.67 -11.12
C LEU A 321 -3.23 -11.48 -10.83
N PRO A 322 -3.99 -12.57 -10.64
CA PRO A 322 -5.31 -12.46 -10.08
C PRO A 322 -5.23 -11.86 -8.67
N PRO A 323 -6.24 -11.08 -8.28
CA PRO A 323 -6.37 -10.63 -6.90
C PRO A 323 -6.47 -11.84 -5.96
N ARG A 324 -5.97 -11.69 -4.74
CA ARG A 324 -6.20 -12.63 -3.64
C ARG A 324 -7.06 -12.00 -2.55
N VAL A 325 -7.12 -10.67 -2.50
CA VAL A 325 -7.95 -9.89 -1.58
C VAL A 325 -8.93 -9.03 -2.37
N ILE A 326 -10.21 -9.06 -2.00
CA ILE A 326 -11.24 -8.18 -2.58
C ILE A 326 -11.54 -7.01 -1.64
N SER A 327 -11.72 -5.78 -2.14
CA SER A 327 -11.94 -4.63 -1.23
C SER A 327 -13.21 -4.78 -0.37
N LEU A 328 -14.21 -5.52 -0.87
CA LEU A 328 -15.47 -5.76 -0.17
C LEU A 328 -15.34 -6.67 1.05
N GLU A 329 -14.32 -7.54 1.09
CA GLU A 329 -14.04 -8.37 2.28
C GLU A 329 -13.29 -7.57 3.36
N LEU A 330 -12.68 -6.43 2.97
CA LEU A 330 -11.91 -5.55 3.84
C LEU A 330 -12.84 -4.60 4.62
N ASN A 331 -13.58 -5.17 5.57
CA ASN A 331 -14.46 -4.45 6.52
C ASN A 331 -13.69 -3.86 7.70
N THR A 332 -12.37 -3.69 7.56
CA THR A 332 -11.55 -3.03 8.56
C THR A 332 -11.76 -1.53 8.51
N GLY A 333 -11.70 -0.89 9.68
CA GLY A 333 -11.72 0.56 9.81
C GLY A 333 -10.61 1.22 9.00
N LEU A 334 -10.80 2.49 8.64
CA LEU A 334 -9.74 3.33 8.12
C LEU A 334 -8.64 3.50 9.19
N VAL A 335 -7.38 3.64 8.75
CA VAL A 335 -6.26 3.83 9.67
C VAL A 335 -6.35 5.20 10.34
N CYS A 336 -5.84 5.30 11.57
CA CYS A 336 -5.74 6.60 12.23
C CYS A 336 -4.70 7.49 11.51
N PRO A 337 -4.80 8.83 11.66
CA PRO A 337 -3.77 9.73 11.16
C PRO A 337 -2.38 9.35 11.65
N GLU A 338 -1.37 9.57 10.82
CA GLU A 338 -0.02 9.08 11.09
C GLU A 338 0.54 9.62 12.40
N VAL A 339 0.28 10.90 12.72
CA VAL A 339 0.67 11.53 13.99
C VAL A 339 0.11 10.82 15.23
N CYS A 340 -1.02 10.11 15.13
CA CYS A 340 -1.58 9.35 16.24
C CYS A 340 -0.80 8.05 16.47
N PHE A 341 -0.46 7.35 15.38
CA PHE A 341 0.32 6.11 15.43
C PHE A 341 1.83 6.36 15.64
N GLN A 342 2.31 7.58 15.44
CA GLN A 342 3.70 7.95 15.70
C GLN A 342 3.91 8.61 17.07
N ALA A 343 2.84 8.78 17.86
CA ALA A 343 2.90 9.40 19.17
C ALA A 343 3.83 8.63 20.11
N GLU A 344 4.65 9.36 20.87
CA GLU A 344 5.65 8.77 21.78
C GLU A 344 5.06 8.48 23.16
N SER A 345 3.86 8.99 23.44
CA SER A 345 3.13 8.76 24.69
C SER A 345 1.63 8.60 24.48
N ALA A 346 0.99 7.93 25.44
CA ALA A 346 -0.47 7.81 25.49
C ALA A 346 -1.18 9.19 25.50
N ALA A 347 -0.61 10.17 26.22
CA ALA A 347 -1.18 11.51 26.31
C ALA A 347 -1.13 12.26 24.96
N GLU A 348 -0.01 12.16 24.25
CA GLU A 348 0.13 12.72 22.90
C GLU A 348 -0.84 12.03 21.93
N CYS A 349 -0.92 10.69 21.95
CA CYS A 349 -1.84 9.94 21.09
C CYS A 349 -3.30 10.35 21.34
N PHE A 350 -3.70 10.48 22.61
CA PHE A 350 -5.04 10.96 22.99
C PHE A 350 -5.33 12.33 22.40
N LEU A 351 -4.41 13.29 22.55
CA LEU A 351 -4.58 14.65 22.03
C LEU A 351 -4.75 14.65 20.51
N GLN A 352 -3.88 13.93 19.79
CA GLN A 352 -3.92 13.86 18.33
C GLN A 352 -5.20 13.18 17.82
N LEU A 353 -5.63 12.07 18.44
CA LEU A 353 -6.88 11.40 18.09
C LEU A 353 -8.09 12.29 18.37
N HIS A 354 -8.10 13.00 19.50
CA HIS A 354 -9.16 13.93 19.83
C HIS A 354 -9.23 15.04 18.76
N MET A 355 -8.11 15.69 18.44
CA MET A 355 -8.04 16.71 17.37
C MET A 355 -8.52 16.20 16.02
N ALA A 356 -8.19 14.96 15.66
CA ALA A 356 -8.60 14.35 14.40
C ALA A 356 -10.11 14.01 14.33
N THR A 357 -10.76 13.80 15.48
CA THR A 357 -12.14 13.30 15.56
C THR A 357 -13.17 14.37 15.94
N ILE A 358 -12.74 15.54 16.44
CA ILE A 358 -13.64 16.68 16.73
C ILE A 358 -14.50 17.00 15.49
N GLY A 359 -15.82 17.01 15.68
CA GLY A 359 -16.80 17.32 14.63
C GLY A 359 -16.97 16.22 13.56
N LYS A 360 -16.35 15.05 13.74
CA LYS A 360 -16.23 14.00 12.71
C LYS A 360 -16.63 12.60 13.20
N GLN A 361 -17.61 12.51 14.09
CA GLN A 361 -17.98 11.23 14.74
C GLN A 361 -18.38 10.10 13.79
N ASN A 362 -18.86 10.42 12.58
CA ASN A 362 -19.23 9.41 11.60
C ASN A 362 -18.02 8.82 10.84
N GLN A 363 -16.87 9.51 10.80
CA GLN A 363 -15.70 9.03 10.07
C GLN A 363 -15.09 7.76 10.70
N SER A 364 -15.17 7.61 12.03
CA SER A 364 -14.68 6.43 12.74
C SER A 364 -15.43 5.15 12.39
N ARG A 365 -16.62 5.26 11.79
CA ARG A 365 -17.43 4.13 11.31
C ARG A 365 -17.10 3.72 9.87
N LEU A 366 -16.28 4.50 9.17
CA LEU A 366 -15.87 4.15 7.82
C LEU A 366 -14.93 2.94 7.85
N THR A 367 -15.26 1.98 7.00
CA THR A 367 -14.38 0.87 6.64
C THR A 367 -13.83 1.14 5.25
N VAL A 368 -12.76 0.45 4.87
CA VAL A 368 -12.25 0.56 3.48
C VAL A 368 -13.35 0.19 2.47
N SER A 369 -14.05 -0.92 2.72
CA SER A 369 -15.18 -1.39 1.91
C SER A 369 -16.31 -0.34 1.80
N SER A 370 -16.74 0.28 2.90
CA SER A 370 -17.80 1.30 2.86
C SER A 370 -17.36 2.61 2.24
N ALA A 371 -16.11 3.03 2.45
CA ALA A 371 -15.53 4.23 1.84
C ALA A 371 -15.51 4.12 0.31
N VAL A 372 -15.01 2.99 -0.21
CA VAL A 372 -15.01 2.63 -1.63
C VAL A 372 -16.43 2.67 -2.21
N ARG A 373 -17.40 2.03 -1.54
CA ARG A 373 -18.80 2.01 -2.01
C ARG A 373 -19.44 3.39 -2.06
N LEU A 374 -19.23 4.20 -1.03
CA LEU A 374 -19.80 5.54 -0.93
C LEU A 374 -19.25 6.46 -2.02
N LEU A 375 -17.94 6.48 -2.27
CA LEU A 375 -17.37 7.31 -3.34
C LEU A 375 -17.91 6.90 -4.71
N CYS A 376 -18.15 5.62 -4.92
CA CYS A 376 -18.64 5.11 -6.20
C CYS A 376 -20.15 4.96 -6.29
N SER A 377 -20.90 5.47 -5.31
CA SER A 377 -22.35 5.48 -5.37
C SER A 377 -22.83 6.41 -6.50
N PRO A 378 -23.84 6.01 -7.30
CA PRO A 378 -24.44 6.90 -8.29
C PRO A 378 -25.21 8.07 -7.65
N HIS A 379 -25.50 8.01 -6.35
CA HIS A 379 -26.25 9.04 -5.64
C HIS A 379 -25.36 10.22 -5.26
N ASN A 380 -25.94 11.43 -5.25
CA ASN A 380 -25.29 12.59 -4.65
C ASN A 380 -25.25 12.39 -3.13
N LEU A 381 -24.04 12.24 -2.61
CA LEU A 381 -23.78 12.02 -1.19
C LEU A 381 -23.08 13.24 -0.61
N ASP A 382 -23.35 13.52 0.67
CA ASP A 382 -22.51 14.44 1.43
C ASP A 382 -21.13 13.80 1.64
N LEU A 383 -20.12 14.39 1.02
CA LEU A 383 -18.74 13.93 1.10
C LEU A 383 -18.02 14.46 2.36
N SER A 384 -18.72 15.16 3.27
CA SER A 384 -18.20 15.63 4.57
C SER A 384 -17.48 14.57 5.39
N ILE A 385 -17.96 13.32 5.29
CA ILE A 385 -17.38 12.17 5.97
C ILE A 385 -15.97 11.79 5.46
N PHE A 386 -15.54 12.29 4.30
CA PHE A 386 -14.20 12.03 3.75
C PHE A 386 -13.21 13.18 3.98
N HIS A 387 -13.62 14.24 4.68
CA HIS A 387 -12.79 15.43 4.85
C HIS A 387 -11.59 15.18 5.78
N ASN A 388 -10.41 15.60 5.34
CA ASN A 388 -9.09 15.46 5.97
C ASN A 388 -8.70 14.01 6.24
N LEU A 389 -9.07 13.08 5.36
CA LEU A 389 -8.50 11.73 5.39
C LEU A 389 -6.99 11.80 5.15
N SER A 390 -6.22 10.93 5.80
CA SER A 390 -4.77 10.88 5.58
C SER A 390 -4.43 10.49 4.13
N SER A 391 -3.23 10.87 3.66
CA SER A 391 -2.73 10.42 2.34
C SER A 391 -2.76 8.89 2.22
N PHE A 392 -2.54 8.16 3.31
CA PHE A 392 -2.62 6.70 3.34
C PHE A 392 -4.07 6.20 3.18
N ASN A 393 -5.05 6.78 3.88
CA ASN A 393 -6.46 6.42 3.68
C ASN A 393 -6.92 6.73 2.25
N MET A 394 -6.54 7.90 1.70
CA MET A 394 -6.84 8.25 0.31
C MET A 394 -6.19 7.29 -0.68
N PHE A 395 -4.92 6.92 -0.46
CA PHE A 395 -4.21 5.93 -1.28
C PHE A 395 -4.85 4.53 -1.20
N THR A 396 -5.32 4.14 -0.01
CA THR A 396 -6.04 2.88 0.19
C THR A 396 -7.35 2.84 -0.58
N ILE A 397 -8.12 3.93 -0.54
CA ILE A 397 -9.42 4.01 -1.20
C ILE A 397 -9.27 3.98 -2.72
N ILE A 398 -8.31 4.73 -3.29
CA ILE A 398 -8.09 4.66 -4.74
C ILE A 398 -7.63 3.26 -5.15
N SER A 399 -6.83 2.59 -4.31
CA SER A 399 -6.39 1.20 -4.52
C SER A 399 -7.51 0.15 -4.51
N GLY A 400 -8.78 0.52 -4.22
CA GLY A 400 -9.99 -0.32 -4.20
C GLY A 400 -10.19 -1.28 -5.40
N ARG A 401 -10.52 -2.56 -5.17
CA ARG A 401 -10.92 -3.58 -6.18
C ARG A 401 -12.41 -3.95 -6.11
N PHE A 402 -13.08 -4.19 -7.26
CA PHE A 402 -14.42 -4.83 -7.36
C PHE A 402 -14.38 -6.31 -7.78
N ASN A 403 -15.25 -7.14 -7.22
CA ASN A 403 -15.68 -8.46 -7.74
C ASN A 403 -17.16 -8.61 -7.35
N VAL A 404 -18.07 -8.33 -8.27
CA VAL A 404 -19.44 -8.87 -8.26
C VAL A 404 -19.76 -9.29 -9.69
N LEU A 405 -19.96 -10.60 -9.88
CA LEU A 405 -20.89 -11.11 -10.89
C LEU A 405 -22.27 -11.18 -10.21
N PRO A 406 -23.33 -10.57 -10.74
CA PRO A 406 -24.69 -10.98 -10.43
C PRO A 406 -25.25 -11.87 -11.55
N PRO A 407 -26.31 -12.65 -11.26
CA PRO A 407 -27.48 -12.50 -12.12
C PRO A 407 -28.65 -11.81 -11.43
N PHE A 408 -28.63 -11.58 -10.12
CA PHE A 408 -29.77 -10.99 -9.41
C PHE A 408 -29.34 -10.20 -8.18
N MET A 409 -29.03 -8.91 -8.31
CA MET A 409 -29.31 -7.91 -7.29
C MET A 409 -28.94 -6.52 -7.80
N SER A 410 -29.96 -5.65 -7.85
CA SER A 410 -29.81 -4.20 -7.89
C SER A 410 -29.11 -3.76 -6.62
N ASP A 411 -27.90 -3.21 -6.71
CA ASP A 411 -27.43 -2.05 -5.94
C ASP A 411 -25.98 -1.71 -6.36
N ASN A 412 -25.85 -0.55 -7.01
CA ASN A 412 -24.65 -0.07 -7.69
C ASN A 412 -23.64 0.55 -6.72
N SER A 413 -22.41 0.02 -6.64
CA SER A 413 -21.26 0.73 -6.08
C SER A 413 -19.91 0.06 -6.45
N VAL A 414 -19.06 0.73 -7.26
CA VAL A 414 -17.81 0.16 -7.83
C VAL A 414 -16.62 1.15 -7.82
N ALA A 415 -15.55 0.89 -7.05
CA ALA A 415 -14.26 1.62 -7.04
C ALA A 415 -13.06 0.67 -7.24
N LEU A 416 -11.81 1.04 -7.59
CA LEU A 416 -11.19 2.23 -8.21
C LEU A 416 -9.76 1.96 -8.78
N CYS A 417 -9.15 0.77 -8.61
CA CYS A 417 -7.79 0.44 -9.11
C CYS A 417 -7.63 -0.89 -9.86
N CYS A 418 -8.67 -1.72 -9.99
CA CYS A 418 -8.57 -3.01 -10.67
C CYS A 418 -8.80 -2.98 -12.19
N LEU A 419 -8.45 -1.85 -12.81
CA LEU A 419 -8.55 -1.68 -14.25
C LEU A 419 -7.59 -2.61 -15.05
N VAL A 420 -6.59 -3.22 -14.42
CA VAL A 420 -5.57 -4.02 -15.13
C VAL A 420 -6.08 -5.42 -15.49
N PHE A 421 -6.58 -6.17 -14.50
CA PHE A 421 -6.62 -7.63 -14.61
C PHE A 421 -7.99 -8.19 -14.99
N GLN A 422 -9.09 -7.61 -14.51
CA GLN A 422 -10.44 -8.03 -14.92
C GLN A 422 -10.74 -7.66 -16.37
N TYR A 423 -10.22 -6.52 -16.86
CA TYR A 423 -10.51 -6.01 -18.19
C TYR A 423 -9.93 -6.87 -19.33
N GLN A 424 -8.91 -7.69 -19.04
CA GLN A 424 -8.35 -8.66 -20.00
C GLN A 424 -9.00 -10.04 -19.91
N THR A 425 -9.76 -10.35 -18.85
CA THR A 425 -10.18 -11.73 -18.54
C THR A 425 -11.68 -11.93 -18.31
N THR A 426 -12.50 -10.87 -18.25
CA THR A 426 -13.96 -10.98 -18.07
C THR A 426 -14.77 -10.23 -19.13
N LEU A 427 -15.85 -10.87 -19.62
CA LEU A 427 -16.86 -10.33 -20.54
C LEU A 427 -17.82 -9.39 -19.77
N VAL A 428 -17.46 -8.10 -19.59
CA VAL A 428 -18.24 -7.15 -18.77
C VAL A 428 -18.75 -5.97 -19.62
N ASP A 429 -19.96 -5.50 -19.33
CA ASP A 429 -20.76 -4.46 -20.02
C ASP A 429 -20.45 -3.00 -19.58
N VAL A 430 -20.65 -2.03 -20.50
CA VAL A 430 -20.52 -0.55 -20.39
C VAL A 430 -21.04 0.01 -19.07
N SER A 431 -22.16 -0.54 -18.58
CA SER A 431 -22.87 -0.07 -17.37
C SER A 431 -22.03 -0.10 -16.09
N GLN A 432 -20.93 -0.88 -16.06
CA GLN A 432 -20.06 -1.05 -14.89
C GLN A 432 -18.94 0.00 -14.77
N VAL A 433 -18.76 0.89 -15.77
CA VAL A 433 -17.68 1.90 -15.77
C VAL A 433 -18.07 3.24 -15.16
N THR A 434 -19.35 3.60 -15.21
CA THR A 434 -19.88 4.85 -14.64
C THR A 434 -19.53 5.03 -13.15
N PRO A 435 -19.70 4.02 -12.27
CA PRO A 435 -19.41 4.20 -10.85
C PRO A 435 -17.90 4.40 -10.57
N ALA A 436 -17.02 3.78 -11.37
CA ALA A 436 -15.57 3.96 -11.25
C ALA A 436 -15.14 5.37 -11.67
N ALA A 437 -15.71 5.90 -12.76
CA ALA A 437 -15.50 7.27 -13.19
C ALA A 437 -15.98 8.27 -12.12
N THR A 438 -17.18 8.07 -11.58
CA THR A 438 -17.71 8.88 -10.47
C THR A 438 -16.81 8.86 -9.23
N GLY A 439 -16.30 7.67 -8.88
CA GLY A 439 -15.34 7.50 -7.80
C GLY A 439 -14.05 8.31 -8.02
N LEU A 440 -13.47 8.25 -9.22
CA LEU A 440 -12.24 8.97 -9.57
C LEU A 440 -12.46 10.47 -9.42
N SER A 441 -13.55 10.98 -9.98
CA SER A 441 -13.89 12.41 -9.91
C SER A 441 -14.08 12.91 -8.48
N ARG A 442 -14.74 12.13 -7.62
CA ARG A 442 -14.93 12.49 -6.21
C ARG A 442 -13.62 12.40 -5.41
N TRP A 443 -12.82 11.37 -5.68
CA TRP A 443 -11.54 11.17 -5.01
C TRP A 443 -10.57 12.31 -5.30
N ILE A 444 -10.43 12.74 -6.56
CA ILE A 444 -9.53 13.83 -6.92
C ILE A 444 -10.00 15.16 -6.33
N TRP A 445 -11.31 15.40 -6.31
CA TRP A 445 -11.91 16.59 -5.70
C TRP A 445 -11.59 16.66 -4.20
N LEU A 446 -11.79 15.56 -3.47
CA LEU A 446 -11.46 15.46 -2.04
C LEU A 446 -9.97 15.74 -1.82
N ARG A 447 -9.11 15.12 -2.63
CA ARG A 447 -7.65 15.22 -2.46
C ARG A 447 -7.12 16.63 -2.70
N GLN A 448 -7.66 17.33 -3.70
CA GLN A 448 -7.26 18.71 -4.02
C GLN A 448 -7.72 19.69 -2.94
N ARG A 449 -8.95 19.51 -2.47
CA ARG A 449 -9.55 20.43 -1.51
C ARG A 449 -8.94 20.33 -0.11
N ASP A 450 -8.57 19.12 0.31
CA ASP A 450 -7.94 18.92 1.62
C ASP A 450 -6.45 19.30 1.64
N GLY A 451 -5.93 19.85 0.53
CA GLY A 451 -4.58 20.41 0.48
C GLY A 451 -3.49 19.36 0.69
N HIS A 452 -3.66 18.16 0.13
CA HIS A 452 -2.60 17.13 0.11
C HIS A 452 -1.45 17.59 -0.80
N ILE A 453 -0.62 18.49 -0.29
CA ILE A 453 0.60 18.96 -0.95
C ILE A 453 1.61 17.81 -0.91
N VAL A 454 2.30 17.60 -2.04
CA VAL A 454 3.49 16.73 -2.08
C VAL A 454 4.50 17.33 -1.11
N VAL A 455 4.69 16.68 0.04
CA VAL A 455 5.67 17.13 1.02
C VAL A 455 7.05 16.88 0.42
N ASP A 456 7.92 17.89 0.46
CA ASP A 456 9.29 17.73 0.03
C ASP A 456 9.97 16.68 0.93
N SER A 457 10.19 15.49 0.37
CA SER A 457 10.85 14.36 1.04
C SER A 457 12.26 14.73 1.50
N ASP A 458 12.89 15.73 0.89
CA ASP A 458 14.26 16.14 1.18
C ASP A 458 14.37 17.02 2.44
N GLY A 459 13.24 17.54 2.95
CA GLY A 459 13.20 18.41 4.13
C GLY A 459 13.35 17.70 5.49
N TYR A 460 13.34 16.37 5.53
CA TYR A 460 13.46 15.60 6.78
C TYR A 460 14.92 15.43 7.20
N SER A 461 15.22 15.70 8.48
CA SER A 461 16.51 15.31 9.07
C SER A 461 16.67 13.79 9.06
N ALA A 462 17.93 13.31 9.06
CA ALA A 462 18.25 11.88 9.05
C ALA A 462 17.51 11.10 10.17
N GLU A 463 17.36 11.71 11.34
CA GLU A 463 16.65 11.15 12.51
C GLU A 463 15.13 11.07 12.35
N ASN A 464 14.54 11.96 11.55
CA ASN A 464 13.09 12.05 11.34
C ASN A 464 12.63 11.44 10.00
N MET A 465 13.55 10.84 9.24
CA MET A 465 13.25 10.16 7.97
C MET A 465 12.15 9.12 8.08
N TRP A 466 12.01 8.47 9.23
CA TRP A 466 10.95 7.49 9.48
C TRP A 466 9.53 8.09 9.52
N LYS A 467 9.41 9.43 9.67
CA LYS A 467 8.13 10.16 9.69
C LYS A 467 7.66 10.62 8.30
N ARG A 468 8.37 10.27 7.22
CA ARG A 468 7.95 10.57 5.84
C ARG A 468 6.60 9.90 5.52
N VAL A 469 5.91 10.44 4.52
CA VAL A 469 4.64 9.88 4.01
C VAL A 469 4.86 8.58 3.22
N GLY A 470 6.05 8.39 2.67
CA GLY A 470 6.37 7.27 1.78
C GLY A 470 5.71 7.42 0.41
N PHE A 471 5.72 6.33 -0.37
CA PHE A 471 5.27 6.36 -1.77
C PHE A 471 3.82 6.81 -1.99
N MET A 472 2.98 6.80 -0.95
CA MET A 472 1.56 7.21 -0.97
C MET A 472 1.40 8.70 -1.29
N GLN A 473 2.44 9.51 -1.11
CA GLN A 473 2.44 10.90 -1.58
C GLN A 473 2.18 10.99 -3.10
N HIS A 474 2.60 9.98 -3.86
CA HIS A 474 2.45 9.89 -5.30
C HIS A 474 1.07 9.39 -5.75
N ALA A 475 0.04 9.36 -4.89
CA ALA A 475 -1.29 8.87 -5.26
C ALA A 475 -1.92 9.57 -6.49
N ASN A 476 -1.46 10.77 -6.86
CA ASN A 476 -1.92 11.47 -8.07
C ASN A 476 -1.46 10.74 -9.33
N GLU A 477 -0.25 10.18 -9.33
CA GLU A 477 0.25 9.40 -10.47
C GLU A 477 -0.58 8.12 -10.64
N TYR A 478 -0.99 7.49 -9.54
CA TYR A 478 -1.89 6.34 -9.56
C TYR A 478 -3.30 6.71 -10.03
N TYR A 479 -3.80 7.91 -9.69
CA TYR A 479 -5.05 8.45 -10.24
C TYR A 479 -4.98 8.61 -11.76
N HIS A 480 -3.93 9.25 -12.27
CA HIS A 480 -3.75 9.43 -13.71
C HIS A 480 -3.60 8.09 -14.44
N LEU A 481 -2.87 7.14 -13.85
CA LEU A 481 -2.77 5.79 -14.37
C LEU A 481 -4.16 5.14 -14.45
N ALA A 482 -4.97 5.24 -13.40
CA ALA A 482 -6.33 4.71 -13.39
C ALA A 482 -7.23 5.37 -14.45
N CYS A 483 -7.15 6.70 -14.63
CA CYS A 483 -7.86 7.40 -15.71
C CYS A 483 -7.48 6.86 -17.09
N ALA A 484 -6.18 6.76 -17.39
CA ALA A 484 -5.69 6.28 -18.69
C ALA A 484 -6.14 4.84 -18.98
N MET A 485 -6.15 3.99 -17.96
CA MET A 485 -6.66 2.62 -18.10
C MET A 485 -8.16 2.59 -18.40
N LEU A 486 -8.94 3.46 -17.76
CA LEU A 486 -10.38 3.56 -17.98
C LEU A 486 -10.69 4.01 -19.41
N GLU A 487 -9.89 4.93 -19.94
CA GLU A 487 -10.03 5.41 -21.32
C GLU A 487 -9.66 4.35 -22.35
N ARG A 488 -8.52 3.67 -22.18
CA ARG A 488 -8.09 2.59 -23.06
C ARG A 488 -9.17 1.50 -23.19
N TRP A 489 -9.90 1.23 -22.11
CA TRP A 489 -11.01 0.30 -22.16
C TRP A 489 -12.18 0.79 -23.00
N LYS A 490 -12.64 2.03 -22.83
CA LYS A 490 -13.75 2.59 -23.64
C LYS A 490 -13.45 2.50 -25.15
N LEU A 491 -12.19 2.72 -25.52
CA LEU A 491 -11.73 2.57 -26.90
C LEU A 491 -11.77 1.11 -27.37
N THR A 492 -11.31 0.17 -26.53
CA THR A 492 -11.30 -1.27 -26.84
C THR A 492 -12.72 -1.82 -26.94
N GLU A 493 -13.64 -1.41 -26.06
CA GLU A 493 -15.04 -1.80 -26.09
C GLU A 493 -15.75 -1.25 -27.34
N LYS A 494 -15.52 0.01 -27.71
CA LYS A 494 -16.06 0.58 -28.96
C LYS A 494 -15.60 -0.24 -30.17
N GLN A 495 -14.31 -0.59 -30.22
CA GLN A 495 -13.75 -1.45 -31.26
C GLN A 495 -14.37 -2.86 -31.25
N ILE A 496 -14.58 -3.46 -30.07
CA ILE A 496 -15.24 -4.77 -29.92
C ILE A 496 -16.71 -4.67 -30.33
N GLY A 497 -17.44 -3.61 -29.99
CA GLY A 497 -18.82 -3.37 -30.43
C GLY A 497 -18.92 -3.24 -31.94
N ASP A 498 -18.01 -2.47 -32.55
CA ASP A 498 -17.89 -2.32 -34.00
C ASP A 498 -17.52 -3.65 -34.69
N THR A 499 -16.68 -4.46 -34.03
CA THR A 499 -16.24 -5.78 -34.51
C THR A 499 -17.31 -6.86 -34.33
N LEU A 500 -18.06 -6.84 -33.22
CA LEU A 500 -19.20 -7.73 -32.96
C LEU A 500 -20.36 -7.44 -33.93
N ALA A 501 -20.57 -6.17 -34.27
CA ALA A 501 -21.47 -5.77 -35.35
C ALA A 501 -21.00 -6.31 -36.72
N ALA A 502 -19.68 -6.48 -36.91
CA ALA A 502 -19.09 -7.11 -38.09
C ALA A 502 -19.03 -8.65 -38.02
N TRP A 503 -19.18 -9.28 -36.84
CA TRP A 503 -19.10 -10.73 -36.59
C TRP A 503 -20.40 -11.51 -36.85
N ALA A 504 -21.31 -10.97 -37.67
CA ALA A 504 -22.38 -11.76 -38.30
C ALA A 504 -21.84 -12.76 -39.38
N ALA A 505 -20.52 -12.94 -39.47
CA ALA A 505 -19.84 -13.97 -40.26
C ALA A 505 -18.86 -14.76 -39.35
N PRO A 506 -18.64 -16.07 -39.61
CA PRO A 506 -17.97 -16.94 -38.65
C PRO A 506 -16.46 -16.68 -38.62
N ILE A 507 -15.86 -16.49 -37.44
CA ILE A 507 -14.42 -16.32 -37.30
C ILE A 507 -13.83 -17.24 -36.22
N GLY A 508 -12.69 -17.82 -36.57
CA GLY A 508 -11.84 -18.71 -35.79
C GLY A 508 -11.09 -18.03 -34.63
N PRO A 509 -9.94 -18.60 -34.21
CA PRO A 509 -9.46 -18.50 -32.84
C PRO A 509 -8.98 -17.09 -32.47
N VAL A 510 -9.48 -16.59 -31.33
CA VAL A 510 -9.07 -15.33 -30.71
C VAL A 510 -7.58 -15.39 -30.36
N GLN A 511 -6.81 -14.47 -30.94
CA GLN A 511 -5.36 -14.37 -30.82
C GLN A 511 -4.98 -13.42 -29.69
N GLY A 512 -4.15 -13.88 -28.75
CA GLY A 512 -3.54 -13.06 -27.72
C GLY A 512 -3.48 -13.79 -26.38
N ASN A 513 -2.40 -14.53 -26.12
CA ASN A 513 -2.19 -15.19 -24.85
C ASN A 513 -1.47 -14.20 -23.91
N PRO A 514 -2.15 -13.47 -23.00
CA PRO A 514 -1.46 -12.59 -22.07
C PRO A 514 -0.54 -13.42 -21.19
N LYS A 515 0.76 -13.12 -21.23
CA LYS A 515 1.75 -13.82 -20.42
C LYS A 515 1.54 -13.43 -18.95
N TYR A 516 1.02 -14.36 -18.16
CA TYR A 516 0.91 -14.24 -16.70
C TYR A 516 2.29 -14.13 -16.06
N ASP A 517 2.40 -13.37 -14.96
CA ASP A 517 3.67 -13.19 -14.23
C ASP A 517 4.76 -12.58 -15.11
N ASP A 518 4.41 -11.47 -15.77
CA ASP A 518 5.34 -10.67 -16.56
C ASP A 518 6.29 -9.94 -15.60
N GLY A 519 7.39 -10.61 -15.26
CA GLY A 519 8.35 -10.20 -14.22
C GLY A 519 9.06 -8.85 -14.45
N GLU A 520 8.67 -8.08 -15.47
CA GLU A 520 9.28 -6.80 -15.88
C GLU A 520 8.28 -5.64 -15.99
N MET A 521 7.04 -5.81 -15.51
CA MET A 521 6.01 -4.76 -15.47
C MET A 521 5.68 -4.13 -16.84
N VAL A 522 5.81 -4.91 -17.90
CA VAL A 522 5.74 -4.46 -19.31
C VAL A 522 4.47 -3.67 -19.64
N GLN A 523 3.33 -4.07 -19.08
CA GLN A 523 2.05 -3.40 -19.31
C GLN A 523 2.04 -1.96 -18.79
N VAL A 524 2.55 -1.74 -17.58
CA VAL A 524 2.56 -0.41 -16.96
C VAL A 524 3.57 0.47 -17.69
N LYS A 525 4.73 -0.08 -18.08
CA LYS A 525 5.72 0.63 -18.93
C LYS A 525 5.11 1.10 -20.25
N ALA A 526 4.39 0.21 -20.94
CA ALA A 526 3.71 0.54 -22.19
C ALA A 526 2.66 1.65 -21.96
N LEU A 527 1.86 1.55 -20.90
CA LEU A 527 0.85 2.56 -20.59
C LEU A 527 1.47 3.93 -20.26
N ILE A 528 2.55 3.96 -19.47
CA ILE A 528 3.27 5.20 -19.16
C ILE A 528 3.83 5.81 -20.45
N HIS A 529 4.42 5.00 -21.33
CA HIS A 529 4.93 5.44 -22.62
C HIS A 529 3.83 6.02 -23.52
N ASP A 530 2.67 5.35 -23.59
CA ASP A 530 1.50 5.81 -24.34
C ASP A 530 1.01 7.16 -23.77
N MET A 531 0.89 7.29 -22.45
CA MET A 531 0.47 8.52 -21.76
C MET A 531 1.43 9.68 -21.97
N GLU A 532 2.73 9.41 -21.93
CA GLU A 532 3.75 10.41 -22.20
C GLU A 532 3.64 10.87 -23.67
N ASN A 533 3.48 9.96 -24.62
CA ASN A 533 3.51 10.31 -26.04
C ASN A 533 2.18 10.81 -26.62
N MET A 534 1.09 10.74 -25.86
CA MET A 534 -0.15 11.43 -26.21
C MET A 534 0.05 12.95 -26.06
N THR A 535 0.18 13.63 -27.21
CA THR A 535 -0.02 15.08 -27.29
C THR A 535 -1.51 15.35 -27.18
N TYR A 536 -1.92 15.90 -26.05
CA TYR A 536 -3.25 16.48 -25.86
C TYR A 536 -3.27 17.94 -26.31
#